data_AF-A0A023FPG7-F1
#
_entry.id   AF-A0A023FPG7-F1
#
_cell.length_a   1.000
_cell.length_b   1.000
_cell.length_c   1.000
_cell.angle_alpha   90.00
_cell.angle_beta   90.00
_cell.angle_gamma   90.00
#
_symmetry.space_group_name_H-M   'P 1'
#
loop_
_entity.id
_entity.type
_entity.pdbx_description
1 polymer ?
#
loop_
_entity_poly.entity_id
_entity_poly.type
_entity_poly.pdbx_seq_one_letter_code
_entity_poly.pdbx_strand_id
1 'polypeptide(L)'
;MRLLDCCHVRLLFAPRILLFRARCVWSSPNVVPAELKWVFEESGRSFLLSREWIPLQGPSEDAMTRRADSCSLLAAVSQLYRERVLHRAVAALAASGRPSRGGPDALHLVELLEGASEGGVSAMGAVERDELALWWAALLRVALLWARGEQALQECVQAEAALRNVHDHTDPLPRAVASAMMARKGLLATQQPSARDTLNACNRASTRLWDCASHPRHLASATSQVLLTTSCEWLLQTRAELWERSGKTPASGPHTDGFHRDLALFRRLAQNSPELQLKLHLYEATQRVVAGANPVKTQLGLDRCLRRRLSHYPSVVCAKGSTENEPRKEEADALLLACKHLGSLTSRDQKDGMLAEAASILGALGHRRALHQCQRLMVAPAVASAAC
;
A
#
# COMPACT_ATOMS: atom_id res chain seq x y z
N MET A 1 -29.77 -10.56 -18.30
CA MET A 1 -28.68 -11.55 -18.03
C MET A 1 -28.73 -12.73 -19.01
N ARG A 2 -29.76 -13.58 -19.02
CA ARG A 2 -29.81 -14.81 -19.88
C ARG A 2 -29.60 -14.60 -21.39
N LEU A 3 -29.90 -13.42 -21.97
CA LEU A 3 -29.67 -13.13 -23.39
C LEU A 3 -28.22 -12.72 -23.71
N LEU A 4 -27.48 -12.17 -22.75
CA LEU A 4 -26.07 -11.77 -22.93
C LEU A 4 -25.13 -12.97 -22.77
N ASP A 5 -25.46 -13.90 -21.86
CA ASP A 5 -24.71 -15.14 -21.64
C ASP A 5 -24.77 -16.07 -22.87
N CYS A 6 -25.88 -16.07 -23.62
CA CYS A 6 -26.05 -16.91 -24.81
C CYS A 6 -25.38 -16.36 -26.10
N CYS A 7 -24.74 -15.18 -26.04
CA CYS A 7 -24.36 -14.41 -27.23
C CYS A 7 -22.86 -14.08 -27.30
N HIS A 8 -21.98 -14.98 -26.87
CA HIS A 8 -20.52 -14.82 -26.94
C HIS A 8 -19.99 -14.34 -28.31
N VAL A 9 -20.60 -14.78 -29.42
CA VAL A 9 -20.20 -14.39 -30.78
C VAL A 9 -20.72 -13.00 -31.19
N ARG A 10 -21.82 -12.51 -30.59
CA ARG A 10 -22.45 -11.22 -30.96
C ARG A 10 -21.85 -10.01 -30.25
N LEU A 11 -21.06 -10.20 -29.19
CA LEU A 11 -20.42 -9.10 -28.45
C LEU A 11 -19.10 -8.63 -29.05
N LEU A 12 -18.56 -9.29 -30.09
CA LEU A 12 -17.33 -8.83 -30.78
C LEU A 12 -17.47 -7.44 -31.41
N PHE A 13 -18.70 -7.01 -31.72
CA PHE A 13 -19.02 -5.67 -32.22
C PHE A 13 -19.22 -4.63 -31.11
N ALA A 14 -19.38 -5.05 -29.85
CA ALA A 14 -19.67 -4.16 -28.74
C ALA A 14 -18.62 -3.04 -28.54
N PRO A 15 -17.29 -3.28 -28.64
CA PRO A 15 -16.31 -2.21 -28.61
C PRO A 15 -16.55 -1.14 -29.69
N ARG A 16 -16.91 -1.56 -30.91
CA ARG A 16 -17.19 -0.63 -32.02
C ARG A 16 -18.46 0.17 -31.79
N ILE A 17 -19.51 -0.45 -31.26
CA ILE A 17 -20.78 0.23 -30.93
C ILE A 17 -20.58 1.24 -29.80
N LEU A 18 -19.84 0.87 -28.75
CA LEU A 18 -19.55 1.76 -27.62
C LEU A 18 -18.68 2.95 -28.06
N LEU A 19 -17.64 2.71 -28.86
CA LEU A 19 -16.84 3.78 -29.45
C LEU A 19 -17.64 4.67 -30.40
N PHE A 20 -18.55 4.09 -31.21
CA PHE A 20 -19.42 4.86 -32.09
C PHE A 20 -20.38 5.74 -31.28
N ARG A 21 -21.02 5.22 -30.23
CA ARG A 21 -21.86 6.00 -29.32
C ARG A 21 -21.07 7.12 -28.65
N ALA A 22 -19.87 6.81 -28.13
CA ALA A 22 -19.00 7.82 -27.54
C ALA A 22 -18.65 8.93 -28.54
N ARG A 23 -18.32 8.57 -29.80
CA ARG A 23 -18.03 9.51 -30.88
C ARG A 23 -19.25 10.31 -31.36
N CYS A 24 -20.46 9.78 -31.29
CA CYS A 24 -21.66 10.54 -31.69
C CYS A 24 -21.99 11.66 -30.72
N VAL A 25 -21.64 11.52 -29.43
CA VAL A 25 -21.79 12.57 -28.42
C VAL A 25 -20.73 13.67 -28.58
N TRP A 26 -19.58 13.32 -29.16
CA TRP A 26 -18.49 14.25 -29.49
C TRP A 26 -18.87 15.30 -30.56
N SER A 27 -19.90 15.04 -31.37
CA SER A 27 -20.34 15.98 -32.41
C SER A 27 -20.93 17.28 -31.84
N SER A 28 -21.21 17.36 -30.53
CA SER A 28 -21.54 18.62 -29.85
C SER A 28 -20.27 19.28 -29.31
N PRO A 29 -20.05 20.60 -29.49
CA PRO A 29 -18.70 21.16 -29.39
C PRO A 29 -18.01 21.12 -28.03
N ASN A 30 -18.63 20.76 -26.89
CA ASN A 30 -18.02 21.19 -25.62
C ASN A 30 -18.08 20.33 -24.35
N VAL A 31 -18.70 19.16 -24.25
CA VAL A 31 -18.49 18.33 -23.03
C VAL A 31 -18.67 16.84 -23.32
N VAL A 32 -17.62 16.04 -23.16
CA VAL A 32 -17.74 14.57 -23.10
C VAL A 32 -18.42 14.21 -21.77
N PRO A 33 -19.53 13.44 -21.77
CA PRO A 33 -20.14 12.97 -20.53
C PRO A 33 -19.10 12.23 -19.67
N ALA A 34 -19.12 12.49 -18.37
CA ALA A 34 -18.10 11.97 -17.47
C ALA A 34 -18.00 10.43 -17.50
N GLU A 35 -19.11 9.71 -17.70
CA GLU A 35 -19.17 8.25 -17.90
C GLU A 35 -18.40 7.72 -19.12
N LEU A 36 -18.13 8.58 -20.10
CA LEU A 36 -17.46 8.23 -21.35
C LEU A 36 -16.02 8.73 -21.43
N LYS A 37 -15.59 9.62 -20.52
CA LYS A 37 -14.24 10.21 -20.55
C LYS A 37 -13.14 9.14 -20.57
N TRP A 38 -13.28 8.10 -19.74
CA TRP A 38 -12.30 7.01 -19.66
C TRP A 38 -12.11 6.25 -20.99
N VAL A 39 -13.12 6.21 -21.87
CA VAL A 39 -13.03 5.53 -23.18
C VAL A 39 -12.10 6.27 -24.14
N PHE A 40 -11.92 7.58 -23.94
CA PHE A 40 -11.06 8.43 -24.76
C PHE A 40 -9.62 8.48 -24.25
N GLU A 41 -9.38 8.11 -22.98
CA GLU A 41 -8.05 7.86 -22.46
C GLU A 41 -7.39 6.67 -23.17
N GLU A 42 -6.07 6.72 -23.39
CA GLU A 42 -5.34 5.66 -24.10
C GLU A 42 -5.52 4.29 -23.41
N SER A 43 -5.42 4.28 -22.08
CA SER A 43 -5.59 3.08 -21.25
C SER A 43 -6.99 2.47 -21.38
N GLY A 44 -8.03 3.31 -21.35
CA GLY A 44 -9.41 2.86 -21.44
C GLY A 44 -9.79 2.44 -22.85
N ARG A 45 -9.32 3.15 -23.87
CA ARG A 45 -9.48 2.76 -25.28
C ARG A 45 -8.82 1.41 -25.56
N SER A 46 -7.59 1.22 -25.08
CA SER A 46 -6.86 -0.05 -25.23
C SER A 46 -7.59 -1.19 -24.51
N PHE A 47 -8.09 -0.97 -23.30
CA PHE A 47 -8.88 -1.94 -22.56
C PHE A 47 -10.17 -2.33 -23.30
N LEU A 48 -10.92 -1.35 -23.78
CA LEU A 48 -12.17 -1.59 -24.50
C LEU A 48 -11.93 -2.41 -25.76
N LEU A 49 -10.86 -2.11 -26.49
CA LEU A 49 -10.48 -2.80 -27.73
C LEU A 49 -9.86 -4.18 -27.51
N SER A 50 -9.25 -4.46 -26.35
CA SER A 50 -8.61 -5.76 -26.06
C SER A 50 -9.61 -6.91 -25.99
N ARG A 51 -10.88 -6.61 -25.68
CA ARG A 51 -11.98 -7.59 -25.52
C ARG A 51 -11.73 -8.63 -24.41
N GLU A 52 -10.73 -8.43 -23.56
CA GLU A 52 -10.43 -9.29 -22.41
C GLU A 52 -11.57 -9.30 -21.37
N TRP A 53 -12.46 -8.31 -21.44
CA TRP A 53 -13.67 -8.22 -20.63
C TRP A 53 -14.83 -9.11 -21.12
N ILE A 54 -14.65 -9.85 -22.22
CA ILE A 54 -15.60 -10.83 -22.74
C ILE A 54 -15.13 -12.24 -22.33
N PRO A 55 -15.98 -13.08 -21.72
CA PRO A 55 -17.38 -12.83 -21.43
C PRO A 55 -17.60 -11.88 -20.25
N LEU A 56 -18.72 -11.15 -20.29
CA LEU A 56 -19.19 -10.39 -19.13
C LEU A 56 -19.66 -11.37 -18.08
N GLN A 57 -18.86 -11.52 -17.02
CA GLN A 57 -19.26 -12.30 -15.86
C GLN A 57 -20.33 -11.54 -15.07
N GLY A 58 -21.16 -12.29 -14.33
CA GLY A 58 -22.12 -11.72 -13.39
C GLY A 58 -21.44 -10.87 -12.30
N PRO A 59 -22.21 -10.12 -11.50
CA PRO A 59 -21.66 -9.36 -10.39
C PRO A 59 -20.85 -10.28 -9.47
N SER A 60 -19.56 -9.99 -9.30
CA SER A 60 -18.69 -10.71 -8.37
C SER A 60 -19.01 -10.28 -6.95
N GLU A 61 -19.15 -11.24 -6.02
CA GLU A 61 -19.26 -10.92 -4.59
C GLU A 61 -17.96 -10.30 -4.03
N ASP A 62 -16.85 -10.48 -4.74
CA ASP A 62 -15.54 -9.93 -4.41
C ASP A 62 -15.22 -8.62 -5.16
N ALA A 63 -16.22 -8.01 -5.81
CA ALA A 63 -16.03 -6.75 -6.53
C ALA A 63 -15.64 -5.62 -5.58
N MET A 64 -14.58 -4.89 -5.92
CA MET A 64 -14.07 -3.75 -5.16
C MET A 64 -14.70 -2.44 -5.62
N THR A 65 -15.50 -2.47 -6.69
CA THR A 65 -16.16 -1.33 -7.33
C THR A 65 -17.63 -1.64 -7.60
N ARG A 66 -18.48 -0.61 -7.69
CA ARG A 66 -19.92 -0.75 -7.87
C ARG A 66 -20.38 -0.39 -9.26
N ARG A 67 -21.32 -1.17 -9.78
CA ARG A 67 -22.06 -0.82 -11.00
C ARG A 67 -23.23 0.09 -10.64
N ALA A 68 -23.41 1.18 -11.40
CA ALA A 68 -24.56 2.06 -11.25
C ALA A 68 -25.82 1.40 -11.85
N ASP A 69 -25.87 1.22 -13.17
CA ASP A 69 -26.95 0.50 -13.84
C ASP A 69 -26.58 -0.96 -14.16
N SER A 70 -27.33 -1.91 -13.57
CA SER A 70 -27.17 -3.34 -13.79
C SER A 70 -27.51 -3.82 -15.20
N CYS A 71 -28.32 -3.05 -15.95
CA CYS A 71 -28.75 -3.34 -17.31
C CYS A 71 -27.89 -2.69 -18.40
N SER A 72 -27.03 -1.73 -18.03
CA SER A 72 -26.15 -1.03 -18.98
C SER A 72 -24.88 -1.82 -19.26
N LEU A 73 -24.67 -2.13 -20.55
CA LEU A 73 -23.42 -2.71 -21.05
C LEU A 73 -22.22 -1.77 -20.77
N LEU A 74 -22.40 -0.46 -20.95
CA LEU A 74 -21.33 0.51 -20.68
C LEU A 74 -20.98 0.53 -19.18
N ALA A 75 -21.98 0.49 -18.29
CA ALA A 75 -21.75 0.45 -16.86
C ALA A 75 -21.02 -0.84 -16.43
N ALA A 76 -21.38 -1.98 -17.04
CA ALA A 76 -20.69 -3.25 -16.81
C ALA A 76 -19.22 -3.22 -17.25
N VAL A 77 -18.94 -2.71 -18.46
CA VAL A 77 -17.57 -2.62 -18.98
C VAL A 77 -16.75 -1.56 -18.22
N SER A 78 -17.36 -0.44 -17.85
CA SER A 78 -16.73 0.61 -17.03
C SER A 78 -16.36 0.09 -15.63
N GLN A 79 -17.21 -0.72 -15.00
CA GLN A 79 -16.87 -1.40 -13.75
C GLN A 79 -15.63 -2.29 -13.91
N LEU A 80 -15.59 -3.13 -14.95
CA LEU A 80 -14.41 -3.99 -15.21
C LEU A 80 -13.14 -3.19 -15.48
N TYR A 81 -13.24 -2.05 -16.16
CA TYR A 81 -12.12 -1.13 -16.34
C TYR A 81 -11.61 -0.61 -14.99
N ARG A 82 -12.51 -0.14 -14.11
CA ARG A 82 -12.15 0.34 -12.78
C ARG A 82 -11.52 -0.74 -11.91
N GLU A 83 -12.08 -1.95 -11.88
CA GLU A 83 -11.45 -3.11 -11.22
C GLU A 83 -10.03 -3.35 -11.73
N ARG A 84 -9.83 -3.36 -13.05
CA ARG A 84 -8.50 -3.55 -13.64
C ARG A 84 -7.53 -2.45 -13.21
N VAL A 85 -7.95 -1.19 -13.25
CA VAL A 85 -7.09 -0.06 -12.85
C VAL A 85 -6.78 -0.13 -11.36
N LEU A 86 -7.76 -0.44 -10.52
CA LEU A 86 -7.60 -0.64 -9.08
C LEU A 86 -6.61 -1.76 -8.78
N HIS A 87 -6.77 -2.94 -9.39
CA HIS A 87 -5.83 -4.06 -9.23
C HIS A 87 -4.40 -3.70 -9.64
N ARG A 88 -4.23 -2.94 -10.74
CA ARG A 88 -2.92 -2.45 -11.17
C ARG A 88 -2.32 -1.45 -10.18
N ALA A 89 -3.12 -0.54 -9.65
CA ALA A 89 -2.66 0.43 -8.65
C ALA A 89 -2.23 -0.28 -7.34
N VAL A 90 -2.98 -1.30 -6.91
CA VAL A 90 -2.61 -2.14 -5.76
C VAL A 90 -1.35 -2.95 -6.02
N ALA A 91 -1.19 -3.52 -7.21
CA ALA A 91 0.04 -4.22 -7.60
C ALA A 91 1.25 -3.26 -7.62
N ALA A 92 1.07 -2.03 -8.09
CA ALA A 92 2.11 -1.01 -8.06
C ALA A 92 2.46 -0.60 -6.61
N LEU A 93 1.48 -0.53 -5.71
CA LEU A 93 1.71 -0.33 -4.28
C LEU A 93 2.57 -1.45 -3.68
N ALA A 94 2.31 -2.72 -4.02
CA ALA A 94 3.11 -3.85 -3.55
C ALA A 94 4.59 -3.75 -4.00
N ALA A 95 4.84 -3.16 -5.17
CA ALA A 95 6.18 -2.96 -5.74
C ALA A 95 6.89 -1.67 -5.26
N SER A 96 6.22 -0.78 -4.53
CA SER A 96 6.71 0.58 -4.19
C SER A 96 8.00 0.64 -3.35
N GLY A 97 8.43 -0.47 -2.74
CA GLY A 97 9.70 -0.58 -2.00
C GLY A 97 10.91 -0.98 -2.85
N ARG A 98 10.76 -0.98 -4.18
CA ARG A 98 11.78 -1.40 -5.16
C ARG A 98 12.00 -0.31 -6.22
N PRO A 99 13.13 -0.34 -6.95
CA PRO A 99 13.37 0.58 -8.06
C PRO A 99 12.28 0.49 -9.12
N SER A 100 11.93 1.65 -9.68
CA SER A 100 10.96 1.71 -10.78
C SER A 100 11.53 1.03 -12.03
N ARG A 101 10.79 0.03 -12.55
CA ARG A 101 11.17 -0.70 -13.77
C ARG A 101 10.46 -0.18 -15.03
N GLY A 102 10.13 1.11 -15.08
CA GLY A 102 9.45 1.72 -16.23
C GLY A 102 7.98 1.32 -16.38
N GLY A 103 7.33 0.90 -15.28
CA GLY A 103 5.88 0.69 -15.24
C GLY A 103 5.09 2.00 -15.28
N PRO A 104 3.76 1.95 -15.51
CA PRO A 104 2.91 3.12 -15.40
C PRO A 104 3.06 3.75 -14.00
N ASP A 105 3.05 5.08 -13.93
CA ASP A 105 3.08 5.76 -12.64
C ASP A 105 1.86 5.34 -11.80
N ALA A 106 2.11 4.89 -10.57
CA ALA A 106 1.08 4.38 -9.69
C ALA A 106 0.06 5.46 -9.32
N LEU A 107 0.49 6.72 -9.20
CA LEU A 107 -0.42 7.84 -8.95
C LEU A 107 -1.29 8.14 -10.17
N HIS A 108 -0.76 8.01 -11.38
CA HIS A 108 -1.55 8.15 -12.60
C HIS A 108 -2.63 7.07 -12.71
N LEU A 109 -2.35 5.83 -12.28
CA LEU A 109 -3.40 4.79 -12.17
C LEU A 109 -4.52 5.19 -11.20
N VAL A 110 -4.18 5.86 -10.11
CA VAL A 110 -5.19 6.39 -9.16
C VAL A 110 -6.03 7.49 -9.81
N GLU A 111 -5.42 8.41 -10.57
CA GLU A 111 -6.15 9.46 -11.30
C GLU A 111 -7.10 8.87 -12.35
N LEU A 112 -6.67 7.84 -13.08
CA LEU A 112 -7.54 7.12 -14.03
C LEU A 112 -8.72 6.44 -13.33
N LEU A 113 -8.50 5.88 -12.13
CA LEU A 113 -9.56 5.28 -11.32
C LEU A 113 -10.55 6.34 -10.84
N GLU A 114 -10.08 7.47 -10.34
CA GLU A 114 -10.92 8.61 -9.92
C GLU A 114 -11.78 9.09 -11.08
N GLY A 115 -11.16 9.41 -12.23
CA GLY A 115 -11.85 9.92 -13.41
C GLY A 115 -12.90 8.96 -13.97
N ALA A 116 -12.63 7.64 -13.94
CA ALA A 116 -13.62 6.64 -14.35
C ALA A 116 -14.77 6.45 -13.34
N SER A 117 -14.61 6.93 -12.10
CA SER A 117 -15.56 6.72 -11.00
C SER A 117 -16.44 7.94 -10.69
N GLU A 118 -16.14 9.11 -11.29
CA GLU A 118 -16.96 10.32 -11.15
C GLU A 118 -18.36 10.21 -11.76
N GLY A 119 -18.64 9.15 -12.53
CA GLY A 119 -19.99 8.85 -12.99
C GLY A 119 -20.55 9.90 -13.94
N GLY A 120 -21.84 9.83 -14.25
CA GLY A 120 -22.54 10.87 -14.98
C GLY A 120 -23.91 11.13 -14.38
N VAL A 121 -24.69 11.93 -15.09
CA VAL A 121 -26.02 12.32 -14.62
C VAL A 121 -27.02 11.30 -15.15
N SER A 122 -27.65 10.56 -14.24
CA SER A 122 -28.74 9.64 -14.52
C SER A 122 -29.90 10.34 -15.23
N ALA A 123 -30.77 9.58 -15.90
CA ALA A 123 -31.98 10.11 -16.53
C ALA A 123 -32.91 10.84 -15.53
N MET A 124 -32.80 10.54 -14.24
CA MET A 124 -33.53 11.21 -13.15
C MET A 124 -32.76 12.39 -12.51
N GLY A 125 -31.62 12.80 -13.06
CA GLY A 125 -30.81 13.92 -12.54
C GLY A 125 -29.89 13.56 -11.37
N ALA A 126 -29.88 12.31 -10.91
CA ALA A 126 -28.97 11.84 -9.85
C ALA A 126 -27.56 11.59 -10.41
N VAL A 127 -26.52 11.99 -9.68
CA VAL A 127 -25.13 11.70 -10.08
C VAL A 127 -24.79 10.26 -9.69
N GLU A 128 -24.55 9.40 -10.69
CA GLU A 128 -24.26 7.99 -10.50
C GLU A 128 -22.75 7.76 -10.30
N ARG A 129 -22.25 8.14 -9.12
CA ARG A 129 -20.83 7.94 -8.73
C ARG A 129 -20.60 6.58 -8.13
N ASP A 130 -19.41 6.03 -8.35
CA ASP A 130 -18.95 4.88 -7.59
C ASP A 130 -18.14 5.34 -6.39
N GLU A 131 -18.86 5.63 -5.31
CA GLU A 131 -18.30 6.09 -4.04
C GLU A 131 -17.29 5.09 -3.45
N LEU A 132 -17.45 3.80 -3.72
CA LEU A 132 -16.51 2.78 -3.25
C LEU A 132 -15.19 2.85 -4.03
N ALA A 133 -15.25 2.94 -5.36
CA ALA A 133 -14.06 3.10 -6.17
C ALA A 133 -13.32 4.42 -5.89
N LEU A 134 -14.06 5.52 -5.69
CA LEU A 134 -13.50 6.81 -5.28
C LEU A 134 -12.80 6.72 -3.92
N TRP A 135 -13.40 6.02 -2.96
CA TRP A 135 -12.77 5.80 -1.66
C TRP A 135 -11.48 4.96 -1.79
N TRP A 136 -11.49 3.88 -2.58
CA TRP A 136 -10.28 3.09 -2.84
C TRP A 136 -9.19 3.93 -3.51
N ALA A 137 -9.54 4.79 -4.45
CA ALA A 137 -8.59 5.67 -5.10
C ALA A 137 -7.95 6.65 -4.11
N ALA A 138 -8.76 7.31 -3.28
CA ALA A 138 -8.27 8.21 -2.23
C ALA A 138 -7.36 7.48 -1.22
N LEU A 139 -7.71 6.26 -0.81
CA LEU A 139 -6.88 5.43 0.05
C LEU A 139 -5.56 5.05 -0.63
N LEU A 140 -5.59 4.62 -1.89
CA LEU A 140 -4.39 4.22 -2.63
C LEU A 140 -3.44 5.40 -2.83
N ARG A 141 -3.97 6.61 -3.04
CA ARG A 141 -3.18 7.85 -3.05
C ARG A 141 -2.40 8.01 -1.75
N VAL A 142 -3.09 7.91 -0.60
CA VAL A 142 -2.46 7.94 0.74
C VAL A 142 -1.37 6.87 0.86
N ALA A 143 -1.70 5.64 0.49
CA ALA A 143 -0.79 4.50 0.61
C ALA A 143 0.50 4.69 -0.19
N LEU A 144 0.38 5.15 -1.44
CA LEU A 144 1.50 5.40 -2.33
C LEU A 144 2.38 6.56 -1.85
N LEU A 145 1.78 7.65 -1.37
CA LEU A 145 2.52 8.77 -0.79
C LEU A 145 3.29 8.34 0.46
N TRP A 146 2.66 7.59 1.37
CA TRP A 146 3.35 7.04 2.54
C TRP A 146 4.44 6.05 2.17
N ALA A 147 4.21 5.19 1.16
CA ALA A 147 5.23 4.28 0.67
C ALA A 147 6.49 5.05 0.21
N ARG A 148 6.29 6.16 -0.53
CA ARG A 148 7.32 7.12 -0.98
C ARG A 148 7.96 7.94 0.16
N GLY A 149 7.38 7.92 1.36
CA GLY A 149 7.84 8.71 2.51
C GLY A 149 7.36 10.17 2.50
N GLU A 150 6.34 10.48 1.70
CA GLU A 150 5.73 11.79 1.56
C GLU A 150 4.64 12.04 2.62
N GLN A 151 4.22 13.30 2.80
CA GLN A 151 3.14 13.64 3.74
C GLN A 151 1.84 13.41 2.99
N ALA A 152 0.84 12.84 3.65
CA ALA A 152 -0.45 12.53 3.02
C ALA A 152 -1.63 12.93 3.90
N LEU A 153 -1.47 13.93 4.79
CA LEU A 153 -2.47 14.26 5.80
C LEU A 153 -3.77 14.78 5.17
N GLN A 154 -3.67 15.57 4.10
CA GLN A 154 -4.83 16.11 3.38
C GLN A 154 -5.58 14.99 2.65
N GLU A 155 -4.83 14.11 2.00
CA GLU A 155 -5.33 12.93 1.29
C GLU A 155 -6.00 11.96 2.28
N CYS A 156 -5.48 11.82 3.50
CA CYS A 156 -6.14 11.06 4.56
C CYS A 156 -7.47 11.68 4.99
N VAL A 157 -7.59 13.02 4.99
CA VAL A 157 -8.87 13.70 5.27
C VAL A 157 -9.85 13.45 4.13
N GLN A 158 -9.40 13.53 2.88
CA GLN A 158 -10.22 13.23 1.70
C GLN A 158 -10.69 11.77 1.69
N ALA A 159 -9.80 10.81 1.96
CA ALA A 159 -10.15 9.40 2.05
C ALA A 159 -11.13 9.11 3.21
N GLU A 160 -10.98 9.79 4.36
CA GLU A 160 -11.94 9.68 5.46
C GLU A 160 -13.31 10.23 5.06
N ALA A 161 -13.37 11.37 4.38
CA ALA A 161 -14.61 11.96 3.90
C ALA A 161 -15.30 11.06 2.87
N ALA A 162 -14.56 10.54 1.89
CA ALA A 162 -15.08 9.63 0.88
C ALA A 162 -15.68 8.35 1.50
N LEU A 163 -15.07 7.81 2.56
CA LEU A 163 -15.59 6.62 3.24
C LEU A 163 -17.00 6.83 3.80
N ARG A 164 -17.35 8.06 4.22
CA ARG A 164 -18.68 8.37 4.76
C ARG A 164 -19.78 8.22 3.70
N ASN A 165 -19.43 8.35 2.43
CA ASN A 165 -20.36 8.18 1.31
C ASN A 165 -20.52 6.69 0.91
N VAL A 166 -19.68 5.80 1.42
CA VAL A 166 -19.74 4.37 1.18
C VAL A 166 -20.82 3.75 2.07
N HIS A 167 -22.07 3.84 1.61
CA HIS A 167 -23.24 3.22 2.26
C HIS A 167 -23.36 1.73 1.86
N ASP A 168 -23.98 0.92 2.73
CA ASP A 168 -24.43 -0.46 2.45
C ASP A 168 -23.39 -1.37 1.78
N HIS A 169 -22.19 -1.45 2.36
CA HIS A 169 -21.20 -2.45 1.95
C HIS A 169 -21.19 -3.61 2.95
N THR A 170 -21.43 -4.83 2.45
CA THR A 170 -21.43 -6.05 3.25
C THR A 170 -20.01 -6.51 3.59
N ASP A 171 -19.04 -6.20 2.75
CA ASP A 171 -17.66 -6.61 2.98
C ASP A 171 -16.96 -5.69 4.01
N PRO A 172 -16.37 -6.26 5.09
CA PRO A 172 -15.71 -5.52 6.16
C PRO A 172 -14.35 -4.92 5.77
N LEU A 173 -13.73 -5.35 4.66
CA LEU A 173 -12.37 -4.95 4.28
C LEU A 173 -12.19 -3.42 4.20
N PRO A 174 -13.05 -2.62 3.53
CA PRO A 174 -12.93 -1.18 3.50
C PRO A 174 -12.78 -0.53 4.89
N ARG A 175 -13.64 -0.94 5.83
CA ARG A 175 -13.68 -0.37 7.18
C ARG A 175 -12.50 -0.82 8.03
N ALA A 176 -11.98 -2.02 7.79
CA ALA A 176 -10.78 -2.52 8.47
C ALA A 176 -9.54 -1.73 8.01
N VAL A 177 -9.33 -1.61 6.70
CA VAL A 177 -8.22 -0.84 6.11
C VAL A 177 -8.28 0.64 6.51
N ALA A 178 -9.46 1.25 6.43
CA ALA A 178 -9.67 2.62 6.90
C ALA A 178 -9.27 2.81 8.36
N SER A 179 -9.61 1.87 9.24
CA SER A 179 -9.26 2.00 10.66
C SER A 179 -7.75 1.98 10.92
N ALA A 180 -6.98 1.23 10.12
CA ALA A 180 -5.52 1.25 10.19
C ALA A 180 -4.93 2.57 9.65
N MET A 181 -5.44 3.07 8.52
CA MET A 181 -5.08 4.39 7.99
C MET A 181 -5.34 5.49 9.02
N MET A 182 -6.51 5.46 9.69
CA MET A 182 -6.89 6.47 10.68
C MET A 182 -6.00 6.44 11.93
N ALA A 183 -5.58 5.25 12.38
CA ALA A 183 -4.61 5.13 13.48
C ALA A 183 -3.26 5.77 13.10
N ARG A 184 -2.76 5.50 11.89
CA ARG A 184 -1.52 6.10 11.39
C ARG A 184 -1.64 7.60 11.16
N LYS A 185 -2.75 8.07 10.58
CA LYS A 185 -3.09 9.50 10.42
C LYS A 185 -3.03 10.22 11.76
N GLY A 186 -3.60 9.64 12.82
CA GLY A 186 -3.59 10.22 14.16
C GLY A 186 -2.18 10.48 14.69
N LEU A 187 -1.25 9.54 14.49
CA LEU A 187 0.15 9.69 14.87
C LEU A 187 0.87 10.80 14.05
N LEU A 188 0.52 10.93 12.76
CA LEU A 188 1.16 11.89 11.85
C LEU A 188 0.55 13.29 11.90
N ALA A 189 -0.60 13.46 12.56
CA ALA A 189 -1.27 14.74 12.69
C ALA A 189 -0.43 15.76 13.47
N THR A 190 -0.61 17.05 13.17
CA THR A 190 0.03 18.14 13.90
C THR A 190 -0.41 18.18 15.37
N GLN A 191 -1.72 18.01 15.59
CA GLN A 191 -2.29 17.85 16.94
C GLN A 191 -2.38 16.36 17.23
N GLN A 192 -1.42 15.85 17.99
CA GLN A 192 -1.30 14.42 18.25
C GLN A 192 -2.24 14.02 19.40
N PRO A 193 -3.03 12.94 19.24
CA PRO A 193 -3.75 12.34 20.34
C PRO A 193 -2.77 11.76 21.36
N SER A 194 -3.26 11.44 22.57
CA SER A 194 -2.42 10.80 23.57
C SER A 194 -1.86 9.47 23.04
N ALA A 195 -0.70 9.04 23.57
CA ALA A 195 -0.13 7.74 23.21
C ALA A 195 -1.12 6.59 23.47
N ARG A 196 -1.90 6.69 24.56
CA ARG A 196 -2.95 5.73 24.89
C ARG A 196 -4.06 5.68 23.83
N ASP A 197 -4.52 6.83 23.35
CA ASP A 197 -5.58 6.89 22.33
C ASP A 197 -5.12 6.33 21.00
N THR A 198 -3.87 6.62 20.62
CA THR A 198 -3.23 6.05 19.42
C THR A 198 -3.17 4.53 19.52
N LEU A 199 -2.71 3.98 20.66
CA LEU A 199 -2.67 2.53 20.89
C LEU A 199 -4.06 1.90 20.88
N ASN A 200 -5.06 2.56 21.46
CA ASN A 200 -6.45 2.10 21.41
C ASN A 200 -6.98 2.07 19.97
N ALA A 201 -6.65 3.07 19.16
CA ALA A 201 -6.99 3.07 17.73
C ALA A 201 -6.31 1.92 16.99
N CYS A 202 -5.01 1.68 17.24
CA CYS A 202 -4.30 0.55 16.67
C CYS A 202 -4.91 -0.79 17.07
N ASN A 203 -5.31 -0.96 18.34
CA ASN A 203 -5.92 -2.20 18.82
C ASN A 203 -7.28 -2.47 18.17
N ARG A 204 -8.12 -1.44 17.98
CA ARG A 204 -9.38 -1.58 17.24
C ARG A 204 -9.16 -1.95 15.78
N ALA A 205 -8.19 -1.31 15.12
CA ALA A 205 -7.84 -1.62 13.74
C ALA A 205 -7.29 -3.05 13.59
N SER A 206 -6.40 -3.46 14.51
CA SER A 206 -5.85 -4.81 14.59
C SER A 206 -6.94 -5.88 14.62
N THR A 207 -7.95 -5.73 15.49
CA THR A 207 -9.08 -6.66 15.56
C THR A 207 -9.83 -6.76 14.23
N ARG A 208 -10.16 -5.62 13.61
CA ARG A 208 -10.87 -5.63 12.31
C ARG A 208 -10.08 -6.28 11.20
N LEU A 209 -8.75 -6.07 11.15
CA LEU A 209 -7.89 -6.70 10.16
C LEU A 209 -7.80 -8.22 10.38
N TRP A 210 -7.72 -8.67 11.63
CA TRP A 210 -7.78 -10.09 11.98
C TRP A 210 -9.09 -10.74 11.55
N ASP A 211 -10.22 -10.08 11.77
CA ASP A 211 -11.53 -10.56 11.36
C ASP A 211 -11.60 -10.68 9.82
N CYS A 212 -11.12 -9.67 9.09
CA CYS A 212 -11.06 -9.71 7.62
C CYS A 212 -10.16 -10.84 7.12
N ALA A 213 -8.95 -10.96 7.65
CA ALA A 213 -8.00 -12.01 7.26
C ALA A 213 -8.46 -13.43 7.64
N SER A 214 -9.45 -13.56 8.53
CA SER A 214 -10.03 -14.86 8.89
C SER A 214 -10.99 -15.39 7.83
N HIS A 215 -11.50 -14.53 6.93
CA HIS A 215 -12.35 -14.96 5.82
C HIS A 215 -11.49 -15.41 4.63
N PRO A 216 -11.65 -16.65 4.11
CA PRO A 216 -10.81 -17.21 3.06
C PRO A 216 -10.77 -16.37 1.77
N ARG A 217 -11.87 -15.70 1.40
CA ARG A 217 -11.95 -14.87 0.18
C ARG A 217 -10.89 -13.76 0.12
N HIS A 218 -10.60 -13.11 1.26
CA HIS A 218 -9.62 -12.03 1.31
C HIS A 218 -8.19 -12.54 1.24
N LEU A 219 -7.96 -13.81 1.61
CA LEU A 219 -6.68 -14.48 1.41
C LEU A 219 -6.57 -15.11 0.02
N ALA A 220 -7.66 -15.30 -0.72
CA ALA A 220 -7.60 -15.76 -2.11
C ALA A 220 -7.31 -14.60 -3.09
N SER A 221 -7.81 -13.40 -2.80
CA SER A 221 -7.60 -12.21 -3.63
C SER A 221 -6.23 -11.57 -3.35
N ALA A 222 -5.35 -11.55 -4.36
CA ALA A 222 -4.05 -10.88 -4.28
C ALA A 222 -4.18 -9.39 -3.89
N THR A 223 -5.25 -8.72 -4.37
CA THR A 223 -5.53 -7.32 -4.04
C THR A 223 -5.89 -7.16 -2.57
N SER A 224 -6.79 -8.00 -2.05
CA SER A 224 -7.13 -7.99 -0.62
C SER A 224 -5.90 -8.28 0.24
N GLN A 225 -5.05 -9.24 -0.14
CA GLN A 225 -3.82 -9.55 0.59
C GLN A 225 -2.87 -8.35 0.66
N VAL A 226 -2.64 -7.63 -0.44
CA VAL A 226 -1.77 -6.44 -0.45
C VAL A 226 -2.34 -5.34 0.43
N LEU A 227 -3.65 -5.10 0.38
CA LEU A 227 -4.31 -4.09 1.22
C LEU A 227 -4.23 -4.44 2.71
N LEU A 228 -4.49 -5.71 3.07
CA LEU A 228 -4.35 -6.21 4.44
C LEU A 228 -2.91 -6.12 4.93
N THR A 229 -1.95 -6.52 4.09
CA THR A 229 -0.51 -6.47 4.42
C THR A 229 -0.07 -5.03 4.66
N THR A 230 -0.45 -4.12 3.78
CA THR A 230 -0.10 -2.69 3.88
C THR A 230 -0.75 -2.06 5.12
N SER A 231 -2.00 -2.43 5.43
CA SER A 231 -2.69 -1.96 6.64
C SER A 231 -2.05 -2.47 7.92
N CYS A 232 -1.66 -3.74 7.95
CA CYS A 232 -0.94 -4.34 9.06
C CYS A 232 0.44 -3.68 9.25
N GLU A 233 1.12 -3.40 8.14
CA GLU A 233 2.38 -2.66 8.13
C GLU A 233 2.23 -1.26 8.76
N TRP A 234 1.17 -0.53 8.43
CA TRP A 234 0.89 0.77 9.06
C TRP A 234 0.72 0.67 10.58
N LEU A 235 0.11 -0.39 11.11
CA LEU A 235 -0.02 -0.57 12.56
C LEU A 235 1.33 -0.84 13.22
N LEU A 236 2.16 -1.70 12.63
CA LEU A 236 3.51 -2.00 13.10
C LEU A 236 4.37 -0.73 13.13
N GLN A 237 4.36 0.04 12.03
CA GLN A 237 5.05 1.32 11.93
C GLN A 237 4.53 2.33 12.96
N THR A 238 3.21 2.47 13.09
CA THR A 238 2.59 3.42 14.04
C THR A 238 3.00 3.12 15.47
N ARG A 239 3.00 1.86 15.87
CA ARG A 239 3.44 1.42 17.20
C ARG A 239 4.93 1.64 17.44
N ALA A 240 5.77 1.28 16.47
CA ALA A 240 7.22 1.51 16.56
C ALA A 240 7.55 3.01 16.69
N GLU A 241 7.00 3.83 15.81
CA GLU A 241 7.21 5.29 15.81
C GLU A 241 6.65 5.94 17.09
N LEU A 242 5.50 5.50 17.60
CA LEU A 242 4.94 6.01 18.85
C LEU A 242 5.86 5.70 20.04
N TRP A 243 6.46 4.51 20.07
CA TRP A 243 7.43 4.15 21.09
C TRP A 243 8.72 4.95 21.00
N GLU A 244 9.24 5.18 19.79
CA GLU A 244 10.41 6.04 19.59
C GLU A 244 10.17 7.46 20.15
N ARG A 245 8.95 8.00 20.00
CA ARG A 245 8.56 9.31 20.54
C ARG A 245 8.37 9.33 22.06
N SER A 246 8.05 8.19 22.66
CA SER A 246 7.71 8.10 24.10
C SER A 246 8.93 7.93 25.01
N GLY A 247 10.16 7.92 24.48
CA GLY A 247 11.39 7.98 25.29
C GLY A 247 12.32 6.76 25.25
N LYS A 248 12.25 5.90 24.22
CA LYS A 248 13.17 4.75 23.97
C LYS A 248 13.42 3.78 25.16
N THR A 249 12.62 3.85 26.22
CA THR A 249 12.58 2.83 27.28
C THR A 249 11.79 1.62 26.77
N PRO A 250 12.03 0.40 27.29
CA PRO A 250 11.24 -0.76 26.90
C PRO A 250 9.74 -0.47 26.97
N ALA A 251 9.01 -0.86 25.93
CA ALA A 251 7.57 -0.63 25.85
C ALA A 251 6.81 -1.34 26.98
N SER A 252 5.69 -0.76 27.40
CA SER A 252 4.79 -1.40 28.36
C SER A 252 4.14 -2.67 27.78
N GLY A 253 3.71 -3.58 28.66
CA GLY A 253 3.04 -4.84 28.28
C GLY A 253 1.92 -4.66 27.24
N PRO A 254 0.94 -3.77 27.46
CA PRO A 254 -0.14 -3.55 26.49
C PRO A 254 0.34 -3.08 25.10
N HIS A 255 1.44 -2.34 25.05
CA HIS A 255 2.03 -1.91 23.79
C HIS A 255 2.70 -3.10 23.08
N THR A 256 3.50 -3.89 23.79
CA THR A 256 4.16 -5.08 23.24
C THR A 256 3.18 -6.14 22.79
N ASP A 257 2.07 -6.34 23.52
CA ASP A 257 1.02 -7.32 23.18
C ASP A 257 0.33 -6.94 21.87
N GLY A 258 -0.01 -5.66 21.71
CA GLY A 258 -0.59 -5.14 20.47
C GLY A 258 0.37 -5.29 19.28
N PHE A 259 1.67 -4.99 19.48
CA PHE A 259 2.70 -5.19 18.45
C PHE A 259 2.81 -6.68 18.07
N HIS A 260 2.81 -7.57 19.06
CA HIS A 260 2.90 -9.01 18.83
C HIS A 260 1.69 -9.55 18.04
N ARG A 261 0.48 -9.08 18.35
CA ARG A 261 -0.75 -9.43 17.63
C ARG A 261 -0.71 -8.99 16.18
N ASP A 262 -0.24 -7.78 15.91
CA ASP A 262 -0.09 -7.26 14.55
C ASP A 262 0.98 -8.06 13.78
N LEU A 263 2.10 -8.39 14.43
CA LEU A 263 3.15 -9.20 13.81
C LEU A 263 2.70 -10.64 13.53
N ALA A 264 1.87 -11.23 14.39
CA ALA A 264 1.27 -12.53 14.13
C ALA A 264 0.35 -12.52 12.89
N LEU A 265 -0.41 -11.44 12.69
CA LEU A 265 -1.18 -11.25 11.45
C LEU A 265 -0.25 -11.12 10.24
N PHE A 266 0.80 -10.31 10.36
CA PHE A 266 1.78 -10.14 9.29
C PHE A 266 2.45 -11.47 8.91
N ARG A 267 2.81 -12.32 9.87
CA ARG A 267 3.33 -13.68 9.64
C ARG A 267 2.35 -14.54 8.84
N ARG A 268 1.06 -14.50 9.20
CA ARG A 268 0.01 -15.23 8.48
C ARG A 268 -0.09 -14.77 7.03
N LEU A 269 -0.06 -13.45 6.78
CA LEU A 269 -0.10 -12.87 5.43
C LEU A 269 1.18 -13.17 4.63
N ALA A 270 2.33 -13.30 5.30
CA ALA A 270 3.61 -13.59 4.67
C ALA A 270 3.86 -15.09 4.37
N GLN A 271 3.01 -16.00 4.85
CA GLN A 271 3.25 -17.45 4.85
C GLN A 271 3.61 -18.01 3.46
N ASN A 272 2.96 -17.52 2.41
CA ASN A 272 3.18 -17.97 1.02
C ASN A 272 3.74 -16.86 0.12
N SER A 273 4.32 -15.81 0.72
CA SER A 273 4.72 -14.60 0.02
C SER A 273 6.21 -14.34 0.24
N PRO A 274 7.11 -14.86 -0.62
CA PRO A 274 8.56 -14.72 -0.46
C PRO A 274 9.00 -13.25 -0.45
N GLU A 275 8.23 -12.39 -1.12
CA GLU A 275 8.47 -10.95 -1.20
C GLU A 275 8.34 -10.23 0.14
N LEU A 276 7.55 -10.78 1.07
CA LEU A 276 7.30 -10.20 2.40
C LEU A 276 8.28 -10.67 3.47
N GLN A 277 9.14 -11.64 3.15
CA GLN A 277 10.02 -12.25 4.15
C GLN A 277 11.00 -11.24 4.74
N LEU A 278 11.60 -10.35 3.94
CA LEU A 278 12.49 -9.31 4.49
C LEU A 278 11.75 -8.35 5.42
N LYS A 279 10.54 -7.92 5.05
CA LYS A 279 9.69 -7.09 5.90
C LYS A 279 9.36 -7.80 7.22
N LEU A 280 9.04 -9.09 7.16
CA LEU A 280 8.74 -9.88 8.35
C LEU A 280 9.96 -9.90 9.30
N HIS A 281 11.15 -10.20 8.79
CA HIS A 281 12.38 -10.19 9.59
C HIS A 281 12.67 -8.81 10.21
N LEU A 282 12.44 -7.74 9.44
CA LEU A 282 12.59 -6.35 9.92
C LEU A 282 11.64 -6.06 11.09
N TYR A 283 10.36 -6.42 10.96
CA TYR A 283 9.38 -6.17 12.03
C TYR A 283 9.54 -7.11 13.23
N GLU A 284 10.05 -8.34 13.03
CA GLU A 284 10.48 -9.21 14.13
C GLU A 284 11.63 -8.60 14.94
N ALA A 285 12.64 -8.07 14.25
CA ALA A 285 13.70 -7.34 14.91
C ALA A 285 13.21 -6.06 15.59
N THR A 286 12.30 -5.32 14.95
CA THR A 286 11.68 -4.12 15.52
C THR A 286 10.93 -4.45 16.81
N GLN A 287 10.15 -5.54 16.85
CA GLN A 287 9.48 -5.98 18.08
C GLN A 287 10.50 -6.22 19.20
N ARG A 288 11.63 -6.85 18.90
CA ARG A 288 12.68 -7.12 19.89
C ARG A 288 13.32 -5.83 20.42
N VAL A 289 13.56 -4.85 19.56
CA VAL A 289 14.04 -3.52 19.96
C VAL A 289 13.02 -2.84 20.88
N VAL A 290 11.75 -2.80 20.47
CA VAL A 290 10.65 -2.19 21.23
C VAL A 290 10.47 -2.84 22.60
N ALA A 291 10.65 -4.16 22.70
CA ALA A 291 10.57 -4.92 23.94
C ALA A 291 11.84 -4.84 24.82
N GLY A 292 12.88 -4.13 24.40
CA GLY A 292 14.16 -4.07 25.13
C GLY A 292 14.89 -5.43 25.21
N ALA A 293 14.69 -6.30 24.23
CA ALA A 293 15.32 -7.62 24.21
C ALA A 293 16.85 -7.50 24.00
N ASN A 294 17.58 -8.57 24.35
CA ASN A 294 19.05 -8.61 24.25
C ASN A 294 19.56 -8.10 22.87
N PRO A 295 20.44 -7.07 22.86
CA PRO A 295 20.82 -6.36 21.63
C PRO A 295 21.64 -7.23 20.66
N VAL A 296 22.46 -8.17 21.15
CA VAL A 296 23.25 -9.09 20.31
C VAL A 296 22.32 -10.05 19.56
N LYS A 297 21.34 -10.65 20.24
CA LYS A 297 20.35 -11.52 19.59
C LYS A 297 19.49 -10.76 18.58
N THR A 298 19.18 -9.49 18.87
CA THR A 298 18.43 -8.62 17.98
C THR A 298 19.24 -8.27 16.72
N GLN A 299 20.53 -7.98 16.87
CA GLN A 299 21.44 -7.79 15.73
C GLN A 299 21.49 -9.03 14.84
N LEU A 300 21.65 -10.25 15.40
CA LEU A 300 21.66 -11.50 14.62
C LEU A 300 20.36 -11.73 13.82
N GLY A 301 19.23 -11.27 14.36
CA GLY A 301 17.94 -11.28 13.68
C GLY A 301 17.90 -10.30 12.52
N LEU A 302 18.35 -9.06 12.74
CA LEU A 302 18.49 -8.04 11.69
C LEU A 302 19.46 -8.48 10.61
N ASP A 303 20.51 -9.19 10.98
CA ASP A 303 21.47 -9.71 10.02
C ASP A 303 20.81 -10.62 8.98
N ARG A 304 19.58 -11.14 9.18
CA ARG A 304 18.83 -11.84 8.12
C ARG A 304 18.32 -10.92 7.01
N CYS A 305 17.92 -9.69 7.36
CA CYS A 305 17.62 -8.65 6.37
C CYS A 305 18.90 -8.25 5.62
N LEU A 306 20.01 -8.24 6.35
CA LEU A 306 21.32 -7.80 5.87
C LEU A 306 22.14 -8.95 5.24
N ARG A 307 21.74 -10.22 5.38
CA ARG A 307 22.56 -11.41 5.05
C ARG A 307 22.84 -11.57 3.56
N ARG A 308 22.11 -10.86 2.71
CA ARG A 308 22.52 -10.66 1.30
C ARG A 308 23.92 -10.03 1.19
N ARG A 309 24.40 -9.35 2.25
CA ARG A 309 25.76 -8.82 2.39
C ARG A 309 26.84 -9.86 2.56
N LEU A 310 26.56 -10.99 3.23
CA LEU A 310 27.60 -11.99 3.51
C LEU A 310 27.95 -12.82 2.26
N SER A 311 27.17 -12.69 1.18
CA SER A 311 27.54 -13.16 -0.16
C SER A 311 28.64 -12.31 -0.83
N HIS A 312 29.08 -11.19 -0.21
CA HIS A 312 30.19 -10.38 -0.69
C HIS A 312 31.57 -10.88 -0.25
N TYR A 313 31.67 -11.97 0.52
CA TYR A 313 32.91 -12.75 0.46
C TYR A 313 32.92 -13.47 -0.88
N PRO A 314 33.91 -13.24 -1.76
CA PRO A 314 34.04 -14.00 -2.98
C PRO A 314 34.27 -15.45 -2.56
N SER A 315 33.23 -16.29 -2.61
CA SER A 315 33.49 -17.71 -2.71
C SER A 315 34.19 -17.88 -4.05
N VAL A 316 35.37 -18.49 -4.03
CA VAL A 316 36.26 -18.70 -5.19
C VAL A 316 35.59 -19.55 -6.29
N VAL A 317 34.32 -19.94 -6.12
CA VAL A 317 33.61 -20.94 -6.93
C VAL A 317 32.40 -20.39 -7.71
N CYS A 318 31.98 -19.12 -7.56
CA CYS A 318 30.85 -18.57 -8.34
C CYS A 318 31.16 -17.23 -9.02
N ALA A 319 32.16 -17.22 -9.91
CA ALA A 319 32.41 -16.14 -10.85
C ALA A 319 31.66 -16.37 -12.18
N LYS A 320 30.35 -16.10 -12.20
CA LYS A 320 29.60 -15.66 -13.41
C LYS A 320 28.12 -15.50 -13.06
N GLY A 321 27.66 -14.24 -12.94
CA GLY A 321 26.23 -13.91 -12.94
C GLY A 321 25.66 -13.38 -11.63
N SER A 322 26.45 -12.75 -10.73
CA SER A 322 25.84 -11.98 -9.64
C SER A 322 25.16 -10.75 -10.23
N THR A 323 23.88 -10.87 -10.56
CA THR A 323 22.99 -9.71 -10.75
C THR A 323 23.22 -8.78 -9.58
N GLU A 324 23.65 -7.54 -9.82
CA GLU A 324 23.70 -6.51 -8.79
C GLU A 324 22.39 -6.57 -8.00
N ASN A 325 22.49 -6.79 -6.69
CA ASN A 325 21.32 -6.97 -5.85
C ASN A 325 20.55 -5.64 -5.84
N GLU A 326 19.35 -5.67 -6.42
CA GLU A 326 18.49 -4.51 -6.54
C GLU A 326 18.19 -3.92 -5.14
N PRO A 327 18.40 -2.61 -4.92
CA PRO A 327 18.30 -1.99 -3.61
C PRO A 327 16.89 -2.12 -3.03
N ARG A 328 16.78 -2.46 -1.74
CA ARG A 328 15.50 -2.68 -1.07
C ARG A 328 15.33 -1.76 0.13
N LYS A 329 14.13 -1.19 0.26
CA LYS A 329 13.82 -0.30 1.39
C LYS A 329 14.05 -0.98 2.75
N GLU A 330 13.72 -2.26 2.88
CA GLU A 330 13.86 -3.01 4.13
C GLU A 330 15.32 -3.13 4.61
N GLU A 331 16.28 -3.10 3.68
CA GLU A 331 17.71 -3.14 4.01
C GLU A 331 18.16 -1.80 4.60
N ALA A 332 17.72 -0.68 4.02
CA ALA A 332 17.95 0.65 4.57
C ALA A 332 17.28 0.83 5.94
N ASP A 333 16.04 0.34 6.10
CA ASP A 333 15.32 0.41 7.37
C ASP A 333 16.00 -0.46 8.45
N ALA A 334 16.53 -1.64 8.09
CA ALA A 334 17.29 -2.49 9.00
C ALA A 334 18.61 -1.85 9.45
N LEU A 335 19.33 -1.21 8.52
CA LEU A 335 20.52 -0.41 8.80
C LEU A 335 20.22 0.73 9.77
N LEU A 336 19.17 1.51 9.49
CA LEU A 336 18.73 2.61 10.34
C LEU A 336 18.33 2.13 11.74
N LEU A 337 17.59 1.02 11.83
CA LEU A 337 17.19 0.44 13.12
C LEU A 337 18.42 0.05 13.95
N ALA A 338 19.40 -0.62 13.33
CA ALA A 338 20.65 -1.00 13.99
C ALA A 338 21.44 0.22 14.46
N CYS A 339 21.64 1.23 13.60
CA CYS A 339 22.36 2.44 13.95
C CYS A 339 21.69 3.23 15.10
N LYS A 340 20.35 3.33 15.09
CA LYS A 340 19.59 4.11 16.08
C LYS A 340 19.51 3.45 17.45
N HIS A 341 19.45 2.12 17.51
CA HIS A 341 19.04 1.40 18.72
C HIS A 341 20.00 0.30 19.18
N LEU A 342 20.87 -0.20 18.29
CA LEU A 342 21.87 -1.22 18.61
C LEU A 342 23.30 -0.67 18.54
N GLY A 343 23.45 0.65 18.46
CA GLY A 343 24.72 1.31 18.21
C GLY A 343 25.82 1.05 19.26
N SER A 344 25.50 0.55 20.46
CA SER A 344 26.56 0.14 21.41
C SER A 344 27.39 -1.05 20.89
N LEU A 345 26.91 -1.79 19.89
CA LEU A 345 27.57 -2.94 19.30
C LEU A 345 28.49 -2.60 18.12
N THR A 346 28.47 -1.36 17.62
CA THR A 346 29.17 -0.95 16.39
C THR A 346 30.09 0.24 16.64
N SER A 347 31.29 0.20 16.05
CA SER A 347 32.22 1.34 16.10
C SER A 347 31.64 2.54 15.34
N ARG A 348 32.17 3.74 15.58
CA ARG A 348 31.71 4.95 14.88
C ARG A 348 31.88 4.82 13.36
N ASP A 349 33.04 4.36 12.91
CA ASP A 349 33.33 4.19 11.48
C ASP A 349 32.38 3.17 10.82
N GLN A 350 32.03 2.10 11.54
CA GLN A 350 31.05 1.13 11.06
C GLN A 350 29.65 1.74 10.95
N LYS A 351 29.24 2.56 11.93
CA LYS A 351 27.95 3.29 11.87
C LYS A 351 27.90 4.25 10.70
N ASP A 352 28.97 4.99 10.46
CA ASP A 352 29.03 5.96 9.35
C ASP A 352 28.93 5.23 8.00
N GLY A 353 29.62 4.09 7.83
CA GLY A 353 29.47 3.22 6.66
C GLY A 353 28.05 2.68 6.48
N MET A 354 27.43 2.20 7.57
CA MET A 354 26.04 1.72 7.57
C MET A 354 25.03 2.83 7.20
N LEU A 355 25.21 4.04 7.71
CA LEU A 355 24.34 5.18 7.39
C LEU A 355 24.55 5.67 5.95
N ALA A 356 25.78 5.66 5.44
CA ALA A 356 26.07 5.99 4.05
C ALA A 356 25.42 4.99 3.08
N GLU A 357 25.47 3.69 3.40
CA GLU A 357 24.80 2.65 2.62
C GLU A 357 23.27 2.81 2.64
N ALA A 358 22.69 3.07 3.82
CA ALA A 358 21.26 3.35 3.94
C ALA A 358 20.85 4.58 3.11
N ALA A 359 21.65 5.65 3.17
CA ALA A 359 21.41 6.86 2.38
C ALA A 359 21.50 6.58 0.86
N SER A 360 22.43 5.74 0.43
CA SER A 360 22.56 5.31 -0.97
C SER A 360 21.31 4.57 -1.46
N ILE A 361 20.84 3.57 -0.70
CA ILE A 361 19.63 2.80 -1.02
C ILE A 361 18.41 3.72 -1.07
N LEU A 362 18.22 4.58 -0.06
CA LEU A 362 17.09 5.51 0.00
C LEU A 362 17.14 6.55 -1.13
N GLY A 363 18.34 6.98 -1.53
CA GLY A 363 18.55 7.87 -2.67
C GLY A 363 18.16 7.21 -3.99
N ALA A 364 18.56 5.96 -4.21
CA ALA A 364 18.19 5.18 -5.39
C ALA A 364 16.67 4.94 -5.47
N LEU A 365 16.00 4.81 -4.33
CA LEU A 365 14.54 4.63 -4.23
C LEU A 365 13.76 5.96 -4.21
N GLY A 366 14.44 7.11 -4.18
CA GLY A 366 13.80 8.43 -4.15
C GLY A 366 13.19 8.85 -2.80
N HIS A 367 13.52 8.16 -1.69
CA HIS A 367 13.02 8.46 -0.34
C HIS A 367 13.73 9.66 0.30
N ARG A 368 13.47 10.87 -0.22
CA ARG A 368 14.19 12.11 0.15
C ARG A 368 14.19 12.39 1.66
N ARG A 369 13.07 12.18 2.36
CA ARG A 369 12.98 12.48 3.81
C ARG A 369 13.82 11.53 4.66
N ALA A 370 13.75 10.23 4.38
CA ALA A 370 14.53 9.24 5.09
C ALA A 370 16.04 9.41 4.79
N LEU A 371 16.38 9.80 3.55
CA LEU A 371 17.74 10.17 3.17
C LEU A 371 18.26 11.37 3.99
N HIS A 372 17.48 12.44 4.12
CA HIS A 372 17.84 13.56 4.99
C HIS A 372 17.99 13.16 6.46
N GLN A 373 17.17 12.21 6.95
CA GLN A 373 17.33 11.68 8.29
C GLN A 373 18.67 10.94 8.45
N CYS A 374 19.08 10.13 7.47
CA CYS A 374 20.39 9.46 7.48
C CYS A 374 21.53 10.49 7.51
N GLN A 375 21.46 11.52 6.67
CA GLN A 375 22.45 12.60 6.63
C GLN A 375 22.56 13.33 7.98
N ARG A 376 21.43 13.62 8.63
CA ARG A 376 21.42 14.21 9.97
C ARG A 376 22.06 13.31 11.02
N LEU A 377 21.87 12.00 10.94
CA LEU A 377 22.47 11.04 11.87
C LEU A 377 24.00 10.92 11.66
N MET A 378 24.50 11.06 10.43
CA MET A 378 25.94 11.07 10.14
C MET A 378 26.64 12.33 10.69
N VAL A 379 25.95 13.48 10.66
CA VAL A 379 26.51 14.77 11.13
C VAL A 379 26.32 14.96 12.64
N ALA A 380 25.43 14.21 13.28
CA ALA A 380 25.18 14.33 14.71
C ALA A 380 26.49 14.07 15.49
N PRO A 381 26.95 15.02 16.33
CA PRO A 381 28.13 14.79 17.15
C PRO A 381 27.87 13.61 18.07
N ALA A 382 28.91 12.83 18.37
CA ALA A 382 28.89 11.81 19.39
C ALA A 382 28.65 12.50 20.75
N VAL A 383 27.40 12.84 21.07
CA VAL A 383 27.00 13.15 22.43
C VAL A 383 27.23 11.86 23.19
N ALA A 384 28.27 11.87 24.00
CA ALA A 384 28.70 10.76 24.80
C ALA A 384 27.47 10.11 25.46
N SER A 385 27.28 8.81 25.25
CA SER A 385 26.51 7.97 26.16
C SER A 385 27.29 7.79 27.47
N ALA A 386 27.62 8.91 28.10
CA ALA A 386 28.25 9.01 29.41
C ALA A 386 27.33 9.89 30.26
N ALA A 387 26.26 9.29 30.78
CA ALA A 387 25.60 9.71 32.00
C ALA A 387 24.57 8.65 32.41
N CYS A 388 24.96 7.87 33.43
CA CYS A 388 24.17 7.13 34.42
C CYS A 388 23.21 6.03 33.96
#